data_AF-A0A9P6XLV6-F1
#
_entry.id   AF-A0A9P6XLV6-F1
#
_cell.length_a   1.000
_cell.length_b   1.000
_cell.length_c   1.000
_cell.angle_alpha   90.00
_cell.angle_beta   90.00
_cell.angle_gamma   90.00
#
_symmetry.space_group_name_H-M   'P 1'
#
loop_
_entity.id
_entity.type
_entity.pdbx_description
1 polymer ?
#
loop_
_entity_poly.entity_id
_entity_poly.type
_entity_poly.pdbx_seq_one_letter_code
_entity_poly.pdbx_strand_id
1 'polypeptide(L)' 'MKELGYGAEYQYDHDAEGGIALDQTGFPDAMGERVYYNPVPRGLEIKLKEKLDRLRAEREAARAAKGR' A
#
# COMPACT_ATOMS: atom_id res chain seq x y z
N MET A 1 -21.43 6.25 12.67
CA MET A 1 -20.25 5.71 11.94
C MET A 1 -19.45 6.83 11.29
N LYS A 2 -19.98 7.57 10.29
CA LYS A 2 -19.29 8.77 9.74
C LYS A 2 -19.04 9.88 10.76
N GLU A 3 -19.99 10.11 11.67
CA GLU A 3 -19.85 11.14 12.73
C GLU A 3 -18.76 10.84 13.78
N LEU A 4 -18.26 9.60 13.82
CA LEU A 4 -17.15 9.20 14.71
C LEU A 4 -15.78 9.33 14.01
N GLY A 5 -15.72 9.94 12.82
CA GLY A 5 -14.48 10.13 12.06
C GLY A 5 -13.99 8.87 11.33
N TYR A 6 -14.68 7.74 11.44
CA TYR A 6 -14.31 6.52 10.72
C TYR A 6 -14.35 6.74 9.19
N GLY A 7 -13.19 6.64 8.56
CA GLY A 7 -13.02 6.77 7.11
C GLY A 7 -12.76 8.19 6.61
N ALA A 8 -12.53 9.18 7.49
CA ALA A 8 -12.20 10.55 7.06
C ALA A 8 -10.89 10.64 6.27
N GLU A 9 -9.95 9.71 6.52
CA GLU A 9 -8.65 9.63 5.85
C GLU A 9 -8.59 8.51 4.80
N TYR A 10 -9.74 7.94 4.43
CA TYR A 10 -9.79 6.91 3.39
C TYR A 10 -9.49 7.51 2.03
N GLN A 11 -8.55 6.90 1.32
CA GLN A 11 -8.19 7.21 -0.05
C GLN A 11 -8.73 6.14 -0.99
N TYR A 12 -9.43 6.60 -2.02
CA TYR A 12 -9.91 5.74 -3.08
C TYR A 12 -8.83 5.57 -4.14
N ASP A 13 -8.36 4.34 -4.33
CA ASP A 13 -7.22 4.03 -5.21
C ASP A 13 -7.38 4.59 -6.62
N HIS A 14 -8.60 4.58 -7.18
CA HIS A 14 -8.85 5.04 -8.55
C HIS A 14 -8.70 6.55 -8.75
N ASP A 15 -8.77 7.35 -7.68
CA ASP A 15 -8.58 8.80 -7.74
C ASP A 15 -7.11 9.19 -7.56
N ALA A 16 -6.26 8.26 -7.08
CA ALA A 16 -4.84 8.49 -6.87
C ALA A 16 -4.04 8.40 -8.18
N GLU A 17 -2.94 9.13 -8.26
CA GLU A 17 -2.02 9.04 -9.40
C GLU A 17 -1.50 7.60 -9.58
N GLY A 18 -1.59 7.08 -10.79
CA GLY A 18 -1.26 5.67 -11.06
C GLY A 18 -2.29 4.65 -10.57
N GLY A 19 -3.41 5.10 -10.00
CA GLY A 19 -4.52 4.27 -9.54
C GLY A 19 -4.23 3.51 -8.25
N ILE A 20 -3.33 4.03 -7.40
CA ILE A 20 -2.89 3.38 -6.15
C ILE A 20 -2.66 4.45 -5.07
N ALA A 21 -3.37 4.34 -3.94
CA ALA A 21 -3.09 5.11 -2.74
C ALA A 21 -1.83 4.56 -2.05
N LEU A 22 -0.68 5.18 -2.32
CA LEU A 22 0.63 4.68 -1.89
C LEU A 22 0.90 4.84 -0.38
N ASP A 23 0.30 5.84 0.27
CA ASP A 23 0.49 6.11 1.70
C ASP A 23 -0.58 5.45 2.59
N GLN A 24 -1.66 4.91 2.01
CA GLN A 24 -2.68 4.16 2.75
C GLN A 24 -2.17 2.77 3.16
N THR A 25 -2.58 2.32 4.35
CA THR A 25 -2.41 0.93 4.80
C THR A 25 -3.77 0.25 5.01
N GLY A 26 -3.84 -1.03 4.66
CA GLY A 26 -5.00 -1.89 4.95
C GLY A 26 -4.86 -2.66 6.27
N PHE A 27 -3.73 -2.50 6.97
CA PHE A 27 -3.48 -3.18 8.24
C PHE A 27 -3.97 -2.34 9.41
N PRO A 28 -4.46 -2.96 10.51
CA PRO A 28 -4.71 -2.23 11.74
C PRO A 28 -3.40 -1.66 12.32
N ASP A 29 -3.43 -0.43 12.84
CA ASP A 29 -2.25 0.25 13.39
C ASP A 29 -1.55 -0.58 14.47
N ALA A 30 -2.32 -1.22 15.36
CA ALA A 30 -1.79 -2.06 16.44
C ALA A 30 -1.02 -3.29 15.94
N MET A 31 -1.26 -3.73 14.69
CA MET A 31 -0.64 -4.91 14.10
C MET A 31 0.61 -4.56 13.27
N GLY A 32 0.65 -3.34 12.74
CA GLY A 32 1.62 -2.91 11.73
C GLY A 32 1.49 -3.68 10.41
N GLU A 33 2.19 -3.22 9.38
CA GLU A 33 2.24 -3.93 8.11
C GLU A 33 3.05 -5.22 8.19
N ARG A 34 2.56 -6.26 7.53
CA ARG A 34 3.23 -7.57 7.45
C ARG A 34 3.24 -8.09 6.01
N VAL A 35 4.33 -8.76 5.66
CA VAL A 35 4.48 -9.40 4.35
C VAL A 35 4.15 -10.88 4.46
N TYR A 36 2.97 -11.28 3.95
CA TYR A 36 2.54 -12.67 3.91
C TYR A 36 2.84 -13.38 2.60
N TYR A 37 2.87 -12.62 1.49
CA TYR A 37 3.08 -13.17 0.15
C TYR A 37 4.50 -12.87 -0.33
N ASN A 38 5.26 -13.94 -0.57
CA ASN A 38 6.62 -13.93 -1.08
C ASN A 38 6.66 -14.71 -2.40
N PRO A 39 6.50 -14.04 -3.56
CA PRO A 39 6.46 -14.72 -4.85
C PRO A 39 7.78 -15.45 -5.14
N VAL A 40 7.69 -16.64 -5.72
CA VAL A 40 8.85 -17.44 -6.14
C VAL A 40 9.27 -17.13 -7.58
N PRO A 41 10.52 -17.40 -8.00
CA PRO A 41 11.00 -17.07 -9.33
C PRO A 41 10.50 -18.07 -10.40
N ARG A 42 9.18 -18.24 -10.53
CA ARG A 42 8.57 -19.17 -11.47
C ARG A 42 7.28 -18.62 -12.08
N GLY A 43 7.16 -18.73 -13.40
CA GLY A 43 5.94 -18.38 -14.13
C GLY A 43 5.54 -16.91 -13.95
N LEU A 44 4.25 -16.67 -13.73
CA LEU A 44 3.70 -15.31 -13.58
C LEU A 44 4.16 -14.62 -12.29
N GLU A 45 4.60 -15.37 -11.29
CA GLU A 45 5.07 -14.80 -10.03
C GLU A 45 6.33 -13.94 -10.19
N ILE A 46 7.11 -14.14 -11.26
CA ILE A 46 8.24 -13.27 -11.61
C ILE A 46 7.74 -11.84 -11.86
N LYS A 47 6.72 -11.68 -12.71
CA LYS A 47 6.13 -10.37 -13.02
C LYS A 47 5.40 -9.77 -11.81
N LEU A 48 4.75 -10.61 -11.01
CA LEU A 48 4.12 -10.16 -9.77
C LEU A 48 5.17 -9.64 -8.77
N LYS A 49 6.30 -10.33 -8.64
CA LYS A 49 7.41 -9.88 -7.79
C LYS A 49 7.95 -8.53 -8.25
N GLU A 50 8.24 -8.37 -9.54
CA GLU A 50 8.70 -7.10 -10.09
C GLU A 50 7.73 -5.95 -9.79
N LYS A 51 6.42 -6.17 -10.02
CA LYS A 51 5.39 -5.19 -9.71
C LYS A 51 5.33 -4.87 -8.21
N LEU A 52 5.35 -5.89 -7.35
CA LEU A 52 5.28 -5.72 -5.90
C LEU A 52 6.50 -5.00 -5.34
N ASP A 53 7.69 -5.31 -5.82
CA ASP A 53 8.93 -4.67 -5.39
C ASP A 53 8.92 -3.17 -5.75
N ARG A 54 8.47 -2.83 -6.97
CA ARG A 54 8.27 -1.43 -7.38
C ARG A 54 7.27 -0.70 -6.47
N LEU A 55 6.09 -1.30 -6.26
CA LEU A 55 5.06 -0.70 -5.41
C LEU A 55 5.55 -0.49 -3.98
N ARG A 56 6.29 -1.45 -3.41
CA ARG A 56 6.86 -1.32 -2.06
C ARG A 56 7.82 -0.13 -1.99
N ALA A 57 8.70 0.03 -2.96
CA ALA A 57 9.62 1.18 -3.01
C ALA A 57 8.87 2.52 -3.12
N GLU A 58 7.85 2.60 -3.98
CA GLU A 58 7.00 3.79 -4.13
C GLU A 58 6.25 4.13 -2.83
N ARG A 59 5.74 3.11 -2.11
CA ARG A 59 5.08 3.29 -0.80
C ARG A 59 6.02 3.81 0.27
N GLU A 60 7.23 3.25 0.37
CA GLU A 60 8.24 3.74 1.31
C GLU A 60 8.57 5.21 1.05
N ALA A 61 8.74 5.60 -0.22
CA ALA A 61 8.99 6.99 -0.59
C ALA A 61 7.81 7.92 -0.25
N ALA A 62 6.57 7.53 -0.56
CA ALA A 62 5.38 8.31 -0.27
C ALA A 62 5.18 8.54 1.24
N ARG A 63 5.42 7.51 2.05
CA ARG A 63 5.30 7.59 3.52
C ARG A 63 6.39 8.45 4.14
N ALA A 64 7.62 8.33 3.66
CA ALA A 64 8.73 9.19 4.10
C ALA A 64 8.46 10.67 3.80
N ALA A 65 7.79 10.98 2.68
CA ALA A 65 7.41 12.35 2.34
C ALA A 65 6.29 12.90 3.24
N LYS A 66 5.33 12.05 3.68
CA LYS A 66 4.21 12.45 4.56
C LYS A 66 4.62 12.66 6.03
N GLY A 67 5.68 11.98 6.48
CA GLY A 67 6.21 12.11 7.85
C GLY A 67 7.17 13.30 8.06
N ARG A 68 7.45 14.08 7.02
CA ARG A 68 8.25 15.30 7.03
C ARG A 68 7.37 16.54 7.10
#